data_AF-A0A8S1HNN8-F1
#
_entry.id   AF-A0A8S1HNN8-F1
#
_cell.length_a   1.000
_cell.length_b   1.000
_cell.length_c   1.000
_cell.angle_alpha   90.00
_cell.angle_beta   90.00
_cell.angle_gamma   90.00
#
_symmetry.space_group_name_H-M   'P 1'
#
loop_
_entity.id
_entity.type
_entity.pdbx_description
1 polymer ?
#
loop_
_entity_poly.entity_id
_entity_poly.type
_entity_poly.pdbx_seq_one_letter_code
_entity_poly.pdbx_strand_id
1 'polypeptide(L)'
;MRSYRPSNLLKSLARPDDKVESIESKRSRLLYQSKKRGILENDIILGEFAEKYLKTMSPQELESYHKLINGEHMEWDLFYFLSGRKSPPEDVAKCSVYQKGRQTYSSHHSKFIYRFSGVRLGRMEKMVFDPRTLDNDKDISQYRDQRFQGSMRDQEVALRTSTTLYIGNLSYYTKEDQVYELFGRAGDVRRVIMGLDRFKKTPCGFCFVEYYTREDAEVALQCITNTRLDDRIIRCDWDAGFLEGRQYGRGKHGGQVRDEYRKDFDPERGGWNRMIAGRAEANPMGAQ
;
A
#
# COMPACT_ATOMS: atom_id res chain seq x y z
N MET A 1 -20.84 -3.59 15.94
CA MET A 1 -20.45 -2.27 15.40
C MET A 1 -19.52 -1.58 16.40
N ARG A 2 -18.20 -1.71 16.23
CA ARG A 2 -17.24 -0.90 16.99
C ARG A 2 -16.76 0.20 16.04
N SER A 3 -17.05 1.45 16.39
CA SER A 3 -16.58 2.64 15.68
C SER A 3 -15.05 2.60 15.59
N TYR A 4 -14.53 2.56 14.37
CA TYR A 4 -13.12 2.72 14.07
C TYR A 4 -12.61 4.04 14.69
N ARG A 5 -11.57 3.95 15.53
CA ARG A 5 -10.83 5.12 16.03
C ARG A 5 -9.45 5.09 15.35
N PRO A 6 -9.05 6.15 14.63
CA PRO A 6 -7.74 6.22 13.98
C PRO A 6 -6.60 6.03 15.00
N SER A 7 -5.49 5.47 14.51
CA SER A 7 -4.27 5.17 15.26
C SER A 7 -3.78 6.34 16.12
N ASN A 8 -3.56 6.08 17.41
CA ASN A 8 -3.15 7.06 18.43
C ASN A 8 -1.73 7.62 18.25
N LEU A 9 -0.99 7.25 17.19
CA LEU A 9 0.41 7.65 17.04
C LEU A 9 0.59 9.10 16.53
N LEU A 10 -0.44 9.71 15.95
CA LEU A 10 -0.44 11.15 15.59
C LEU A 10 -1.12 12.04 16.63
N LYS A 11 -1.91 11.45 17.55
CA LYS A 11 -2.46 12.18 18.72
C LYS A 11 -1.38 12.54 19.74
N SER A 12 -0.26 11.81 19.78
CA SER A 12 0.83 12.03 20.74
C SER A 12 1.71 13.26 20.46
N LEU A 13 1.48 13.99 19.36
CA LEU A 13 2.08 15.31 19.14
C LEU A 13 1.31 16.44 19.83
N ALA A 14 0.12 16.16 20.38
CA ALA A 14 -0.53 17.07 21.31
C ALA A 14 0.27 17.03 22.62
N ARG A 15 1.12 18.04 22.83
CA ARG A 15 1.82 18.22 24.10
C ARG A 15 0.77 18.32 25.21
N PRO A 16 1.00 17.68 26.38
CA PRO A 16 0.30 18.08 27.58
C PRO A 16 0.73 19.52 27.93
N ASP A 17 -0.23 20.29 28.43
CA ASP A 17 -0.15 21.67 28.93
C ASP A 17 -0.47 22.80 27.94
N ASP A 18 -1.48 23.58 28.36
CA ASP A 18 -2.00 24.82 27.80
C ASP A 18 -0.92 25.87 27.51
N LYS A 19 -0.22 25.71 26.39
CA LYS A 19 0.36 26.84 25.66
C LYS A 19 -0.48 27.03 24.42
N VAL A 20 -1.20 28.16 24.36
CA VAL A 20 -1.82 28.66 23.13
C VAL A 20 -0.76 28.58 22.03
N GLU A 21 -0.90 27.61 21.12
CA GLU A 21 0.06 27.36 20.06
C GLU A 21 0.17 28.65 19.23
N SER A 22 1.40 29.17 19.07
CA SER A 22 1.60 30.35 18.24
C SER A 22 1.20 30.03 16.79
N ILE A 23 0.72 31.04 16.05
CA ILE A 23 0.32 30.87 14.65
C ILE A 23 1.47 30.29 13.81
N GLU A 24 2.71 30.68 14.09
CA GLU A 24 3.90 30.17 13.40
C GLU A 24 4.20 28.70 13.72
N SER A 25 4.02 28.29 14.98
CA SER A 25 4.14 26.88 15.36
C SER A 25 3.08 26.03 14.67
N LYS A 26 1.84 26.52 14.62
CA LYS A 26 0.74 25.85 13.92
C LYS A 26 1.00 25.68 12.43
N ARG A 27 1.50 26.73 11.76
CA ARG A 27 1.91 26.69 10.35
C ARG A 27 3.00 25.65 10.10
N SER A 28 4.03 25.62 10.95
CA SER A 28 5.16 24.70 10.83
C SER A 28 4.72 23.24 11.01
N ARG A 29 3.86 22.98 12.01
CA ARG A 29 3.27 21.67 12.26
C ARG A 29 2.39 21.20 11.11
N LEU A 30 1.50 22.05 10.62
CA LEU A 30 0.63 21.74 9.49
C LEU A 30 1.43 21.45 8.21
N LEU A 31 2.50 22.21 7.95
CA LEU A 31 3.40 21.95 6.82
C LEU A 31 4.05 20.57 6.93
N TYR A 32 4.53 20.20 8.12
CA TYR A 32 5.12 18.89 8.35
C TYR A 32 4.09 17.77 8.14
N GLN A 33 2.91 17.90 8.76
CA GLN A 33 1.82 16.93 8.64
C GLN A 33 1.40 16.75 7.18
N SER A 34 1.36 17.83 6.41
CA SER A 34 0.99 17.79 4.99
C SER A 34 1.96 17.01 4.10
N LYS A 35 3.20 16.79 4.56
CA LYS A 35 4.26 16.06 3.84
C LYS A 35 4.49 14.63 4.36
N LYS A 36 3.70 14.17 5.34
CA LYS A 36 3.88 12.90 6.06
C LYS A 36 2.55 12.17 6.30
N ARG A 37 1.64 12.22 5.33
CA ARG A 37 0.29 11.65 5.38
C ARG A 37 0.20 10.25 4.81
N GLY A 38 1.30 9.55 4.57
CA GLY A 38 1.29 8.09 4.36
C GLY A 38 0.89 7.61 2.96
N ILE A 39 0.36 8.48 2.09
CA ILE A 39 0.28 8.24 0.63
C ILE A 39 1.04 9.34 -0.11
N LEU A 40 1.84 8.96 -1.09
CA LEU A 40 2.74 9.87 -1.80
C LEU A 40 1.97 10.96 -2.54
N GLU A 41 0.77 10.64 -3.02
CA GLU A 41 -0.12 11.55 -3.74
C GLU A 41 -0.53 12.73 -2.84
N ASN A 42 -0.99 12.44 -1.62
CA ASN A 42 -1.37 13.48 -0.68
C ASN A 42 -0.17 14.28 -0.20
N ASP A 43 0.98 13.64 0.01
CA ASP A 43 2.19 14.34 0.43
C ASP A 43 2.61 15.41 -0.59
N ILE A 44 2.42 15.13 -1.89
CA ILE A 44 2.69 16.09 -2.95
C ILE A 44 1.59 17.17 -3.00
N ILE A 45 0.32 16.78 -3.07
CA ILE A 45 -0.81 17.73 -3.23
C ILE A 45 -0.88 18.67 -2.02
N LEU A 46 -0.91 18.10 -0.82
CA LEU A 46 -1.04 18.83 0.43
C LEU A 46 0.27 19.52 0.80
N GLY A 47 1.42 18.91 0.53
CA GLY A 47 2.72 19.53 0.76
C GLY A 47 2.88 20.83 -0.01
N GLU A 48 2.55 20.83 -1.30
CA GLU A 48 2.63 22.05 -2.12
C GLU A 48 1.56 23.08 -1.73
N PHE A 49 0.34 22.62 -1.49
CA PHE A 49 -0.72 23.47 -0.95
C PHE A 49 -0.26 24.17 0.33
N ALA A 50 0.34 23.42 1.24
CA ALA A 50 0.81 23.92 2.52
C ALA A 50 1.93 24.97 2.33
N GLU A 51 2.90 24.71 1.46
CA GLU A 51 3.97 25.65 1.14
C GLU A 51 3.45 26.97 0.57
N LYS A 52 2.44 26.88 -0.31
CA LYS A 52 1.88 28.03 -1.02
C LYS A 52 0.96 28.87 -0.14
N TYR A 53 0.13 28.25 0.70
CA TYR A 53 -0.98 28.94 1.35
C TYR A 53 -0.83 29.11 2.87
N LEU A 54 -0.08 28.26 3.60
CA LEU A 54 -0.04 28.37 5.07
C LEU A 54 0.51 29.70 5.56
N LYS A 55 1.46 30.30 4.83
CA LYS A 55 2.07 31.59 5.20
C LYS A 55 1.06 32.74 5.18
N THR A 56 0.05 32.68 4.32
CA THR A 56 -0.92 33.77 4.07
C THR A 56 -2.30 33.50 4.66
N MET A 57 -2.57 32.26 5.11
CA MET A 57 -3.85 31.89 5.70
C MET A 57 -4.16 32.60 7.02
N SER A 58 -5.43 32.91 7.21
CA SER A 58 -5.97 33.42 8.48
C SER A 58 -6.02 32.32 9.56
N PRO A 59 -6.13 32.66 10.85
CA PRO A 59 -6.27 31.67 11.92
C PRO A 59 -7.44 30.71 11.73
N GLN A 60 -8.56 31.20 11.19
CA GLN A 60 -9.76 30.40 10.91
C GLN A 60 -9.54 29.43 9.74
N GLU A 61 -8.82 29.86 8.71
CA GLU A 61 -8.42 29.00 7.60
C GLU A 61 -7.42 27.92 8.05
N LEU A 62 -6.47 28.26 8.92
CA LEU A 62 -5.53 27.29 9.49
C LEU A 62 -6.25 26.22 10.32
N GLU A 63 -7.30 26.60 11.07
CA GLU A 63 -8.13 25.64 11.80
C GLU A 63 -8.96 24.77 10.85
N SER A 64 -9.53 25.36 9.79
CA SER A 64 -10.27 24.62 8.77
C SER A 64 -9.37 23.63 8.03
N TYR A 65 -8.13 24.02 7.73
CA TYR A 65 -7.14 23.13 7.14
C TYR A 65 -6.72 22.01 8.10
N HIS A 66 -6.47 22.35 9.36
CA HIS A 66 -6.17 21.37 10.40
C HIS A 66 -7.27 20.30 10.50
N LYS A 67 -8.53 20.69 10.51
CA LYS A 67 -9.68 19.77 10.49
C LYS A 67 -9.77 18.97 9.20
N LEU A 68 -9.48 19.58 8.05
CA LEU A 68 -9.51 18.88 6.76
C LEU A 68 -8.46 17.76 6.69
N ILE A 69 -7.24 18.00 7.18
CA ILE A 69 -6.14 17.03 7.06
C ILE A 69 -6.02 16.08 8.26
N ASN A 70 -6.48 16.46 9.45
CA ASN A 70 -6.38 15.66 10.68
C ASN A 70 -7.74 15.28 11.29
N GLY A 71 -8.84 15.57 10.60
CA GLY A 71 -10.19 15.29 11.06
C GLY A 71 -10.60 13.83 10.90
N GLU A 72 -11.89 13.61 10.65
CA GLU A 72 -12.49 12.27 10.62
C GLU A 72 -12.24 11.50 9.31
N HIS A 73 -11.75 12.19 8.28
CA HIS A 73 -11.57 11.61 6.94
C HIS A 73 -10.22 10.92 6.80
N MET A 74 -10.25 9.70 6.24
CA MET A 74 -9.03 8.98 5.91
C MET A 74 -8.25 9.69 4.80
N GLU A 75 -6.96 9.40 4.71
CA GLU A 75 -6.07 9.93 3.68
C GLU A 75 -6.66 9.73 2.26
N TRP A 76 -7.23 8.56 1.99
CA TRP A 76 -7.84 8.23 0.71
C TRP A 76 -9.13 9.00 0.43
N ASP A 77 -9.97 9.23 1.44
CA ASP A 77 -11.16 10.07 1.29
C ASP A 77 -10.74 11.47 0.85
N LEU A 78 -9.71 12.04 1.50
CA LEU A 78 -9.19 13.35 1.13
C LEU A 78 -8.65 13.37 -0.31
N PHE A 79 -7.92 12.33 -0.72
CA PHE A 79 -7.46 12.19 -2.11
C PHE A 79 -8.63 12.08 -3.10
N TYR A 80 -9.67 11.30 -2.79
CA TYR A 80 -10.83 11.13 -3.66
C TYR A 80 -11.68 12.39 -3.76
N PHE A 81 -11.83 13.13 -2.66
CA PHE A 81 -12.48 14.43 -2.67
C PHE A 81 -11.70 15.44 -3.51
N LEU A 82 -10.37 15.50 -3.35
CA LEU A 82 -9.51 16.43 -4.07
C LEU A 82 -9.37 16.06 -5.56
N SER A 83 -9.42 14.77 -5.91
CA SER A 83 -9.39 14.31 -7.30
C SER A 83 -10.76 14.36 -7.98
N GLY A 84 -11.86 14.48 -7.22
CA GLY A 84 -13.23 14.47 -7.73
C GLY A 84 -13.79 13.06 -7.98
N ARG A 85 -13.13 12.02 -7.47
CA ARG A 85 -13.58 10.61 -7.57
C ARG A 85 -14.72 10.27 -6.61
N LYS A 86 -14.84 11.01 -5.50
CA LYS A 86 -15.90 10.86 -4.50
C LYS A 86 -16.42 12.24 -4.15
N SER A 87 -17.74 12.36 -3.99
CA SER A 87 -18.36 13.58 -3.50
C SER A 87 -17.96 13.81 -2.04
N PRO A 88 -17.34 14.95 -1.70
CA PRO A 88 -17.07 15.28 -0.30
C PRO A 88 -18.37 15.45 0.49
N PRO A 89 -18.35 15.21 1.81
CA PRO A 89 -19.38 15.66 2.72
C PRO A 89 -19.66 17.16 2.58
N GLU A 90 -20.88 17.58 2.91
CA GLU A 90 -21.37 18.94 2.63
C GLU A 90 -20.56 20.04 3.34
N ASP A 91 -20.08 19.75 4.55
CA ASP A 91 -19.19 20.61 5.35
C ASP A 91 -17.81 20.78 4.69
N VAL A 92 -17.26 19.69 4.15
CA VAL A 92 -15.99 19.71 3.39
C VAL A 92 -16.17 20.45 2.07
N ALA A 93 -17.27 20.22 1.36
CA ALA A 93 -17.57 20.87 0.07
C ALA A 93 -17.67 22.40 0.18
N LYS A 94 -18.26 22.89 1.28
CA LYS A 94 -18.42 24.33 1.58
C LYS A 94 -17.14 24.97 2.13
N CYS A 95 -16.15 24.18 2.54
CA CYS A 95 -14.91 24.69 3.12
C CYS A 95 -14.06 25.41 2.06
N SER A 96 -13.75 26.70 2.30
CA SER A 96 -12.93 27.52 1.39
C SER A 96 -11.51 26.94 1.19
N VAL A 97 -10.96 26.31 2.21
CA VAL A 97 -9.65 25.64 2.17
C VAL A 97 -9.69 24.43 1.24
N TYR A 98 -10.77 23.64 1.27
CA TYR A 98 -10.96 22.52 0.35
C TYR A 98 -11.03 22.99 -1.11
N GLN A 99 -11.75 24.10 -1.38
CA GLN A 99 -11.81 24.69 -2.72
C GLN A 99 -10.43 25.14 -3.24
N LYS A 100 -9.61 25.76 -2.39
CA LYS A 100 -8.22 26.10 -2.73
C LYS A 100 -7.39 24.83 -2.97
N GLY A 101 -7.61 23.76 -2.20
CA GLY A 101 -6.96 22.45 -2.41
C GLY A 101 -7.32 21.82 -3.76
N ARG A 102 -8.59 21.88 -4.16
CA ARG A 102 -9.07 21.45 -5.48
C ARG A 102 -8.42 22.22 -6.62
N GLN A 103 -8.21 23.52 -6.43
CA GLN A 103 -7.51 24.35 -7.41
C GLN A 103 -6.04 23.93 -7.55
N THR A 104 -5.34 23.70 -6.43
CA THR A 104 -3.95 23.20 -6.44
C THR A 104 -3.83 21.86 -7.16
N TYR A 105 -4.74 20.93 -6.89
CA TYR A 105 -4.79 19.65 -7.61
C TYR A 105 -4.95 19.86 -9.12
N SER A 106 -5.89 20.72 -9.52
CA SER A 106 -6.16 20.99 -10.94
C SER A 106 -4.97 21.63 -11.66
N SER A 107 -4.24 22.55 -11.00
CA SER A 107 -3.03 23.16 -11.56
C SER A 107 -1.86 22.18 -11.74
N HIS A 108 -1.84 21.09 -10.97
CA HIS A 108 -0.78 20.07 -11.02
C HIS A 108 -1.19 18.80 -11.73
N HIS A 109 -2.44 18.71 -12.20
CA HIS A 109 -3.03 17.52 -12.81
C HIS A 109 -2.15 16.93 -13.93
N SER A 110 -1.54 17.78 -14.76
CA SER A 110 -0.59 17.38 -15.81
C SER A 110 0.73 16.79 -15.26
N LYS A 111 1.32 17.37 -14.20
CA LYS A 111 2.54 16.83 -13.57
C LYS A 111 2.28 15.50 -12.84
N PHE A 112 1.08 15.31 -12.30
CA PHE A 112 0.63 14.00 -11.82
C PHE A 112 0.55 13.00 -12.99
N ILE A 113 -0.10 13.34 -14.10
CA ILE A 113 -0.18 12.47 -15.30
C ILE A 113 1.20 12.04 -15.82
N TYR A 114 2.22 12.90 -15.80
CA TYR A 114 3.56 12.58 -16.34
C TYR A 114 4.46 11.79 -15.39
N ARG A 115 4.31 11.87 -14.06
CA ARG A 115 4.98 10.93 -13.14
C ARG A 115 4.28 9.55 -13.12
N PHE A 116 3.01 9.53 -13.53
CA PHE A 116 2.23 8.36 -13.85
C PHE A 116 2.39 7.90 -15.31
N SER A 117 3.37 8.41 -16.08
CA SER A 117 3.59 8.04 -17.50
C SER A 117 4.09 6.60 -17.75
N GLY A 118 3.83 5.67 -16.83
CA GLY A 118 3.63 4.25 -17.14
C GLY A 118 2.18 3.86 -17.43
N VAL A 119 1.20 4.73 -17.13
CA VAL A 119 -0.24 4.49 -17.20
C VAL A 119 -0.94 5.77 -17.71
N ARG A 120 -1.41 5.74 -18.96
CA ARG A 120 -2.19 6.83 -19.56
C ARG A 120 -3.48 7.03 -18.78
N LEU A 121 -3.80 8.29 -18.47
CA LEU A 121 -5.01 8.74 -17.78
C LEU A 121 -6.34 8.31 -18.44
N GLY A 122 -6.30 7.93 -19.73
CA GLY A 122 -7.46 7.37 -20.44
C GLY A 122 -7.82 5.91 -20.10
N ARG A 123 -7.09 5.23 -19.20
CA ARG A 123 -7.37 3.83 -18.81
C ARG A 123 -8.30 3.70 -17.59
N MET A 124 -8.58 4.77 -16.86
CA MET A 124 -9.40 4.71 -15.64
C MET A 124 -10.91 4.74 -15.89
N GLU A 125 -11.38 5.32 -17.00
CA GLU A 125 -12.81 5.26 -17.40
C GLU A 125 -13.23 3.88 -17.92
N LYS A 126 -12.28 2.97 -18.17
CA LYS A 126 -12.54 1.56 -18.55
C LYS A 126 -12.57 0.60 -17.36
N MET A 127 -12.65 1.10 -16.12
CA MET A 127 -12.74 0.28 -14.90
C MET A 127 -14.17 -0.16 -14.54
N VAL A 128 -15.10 -0.13 -15.49
CA VAL A 128 -16.21 -1.08 -15.49
C VAL A 128 -15.67 -2.33 -16.18
N PHE A 129 -15.50 -3.43 -15.45
CA PHE A 129 -15.18 -4.73 -16.03
C PHE A 129 -16.24 -5.05 -17.09
N ASP A 130 -15.92 -4.84 -18.36
CA ASP A 130 -16.69 -5.39 -19.48
C ASP A 130 -16.06 -6.75 -19.81
N PRO A 131 -16.73 -7.87 -19.49
CA PRO A 131 -16.22 -9.22 -19.80
C PRO A 131 -15.97 -9.43 -21.30
N ARG A 132 -16.49 -8.55 -22.16
CA ARG A 132 -16.42 -8.64 -23.63
C ARG A 132 -15.23 -7.89 -24.22
N THR A 133 -14.52 -7.03 -23.48
CA THR A 133 -13.39 -6.25 -24.00
C THR A 133 -12.04 -6.81 -23.58
N LEU A 134 -11.83 -8.12 -23.75
CA LEU A 134 -10.59 -8.86 -23.45
C LEU A 134 -9.32 -8.29 -24.12
N ASP A 135 -9.46 -7.31 -25.00
CA ASP A 135 -8.38 -6.72 -25.77
C ASP A 135 -7.67 -5.58 -25.03
N ASN A 136 -6.76 -5.95 -24.13
CA ASN A 136 -5.55 -5.16 -23.91
C ASN A 136 -4.44 -6.04 -23.31
N ASP A 137 -3.57 -6.53 -24.20
CA ASP A 137 -2.35 -7.31 -23.97
C ASP A 137 -1.33 -6.59 -23.07
N LYS A 138 -1.56 -6.58 -21.77
CA LYS A 138 -0.48 -6.60 -20.81
C LYS A 138 -0.70 -7.78 -19.90
N ASP A 139 0.34 -8.59 -19.79
CA ASP A 139 0.38 -9.76 -18.93
C ASP A 139 -0.06 -9.36 -17.52
N ILE A 140 -1.26 -9.77 -17.11
CA ILE A 140 -1.91 -9.33 -15.86
C ILE A 140 -1.05 -9.63 -14.63
N SER A 141 -0.26 -10.69 -14.73
CA SER A 141 0.78 -11.06 -13.80
C SER A 141 1.96 -11.59 -14.60
N GLN A 142 3.19 -11.32 -14.16
CA GLN A 142 4.37 -12.02 -14.70
C GLN A 142 4.47 -13.44 -14.15
N TYR A 143 3.84 -13.70 -13.01
CA TYR A 143 3.83 -15.01 -12.39
C TYR A 143 2.71 -15.87 -12.98
N ARG A 144 3.05 -17.11 -13.31
CA ARG A 144 2.09 -18.16 -13.64
C ARG A 144 2.32 -19.33 -12.71
N ASP A 145 1.28 -19.68 -11.96
CA ASP A 145 1.34 -20.83 -11.06
C ASP A 145 1.37 -22.12 -11.87
N GLN A 146 2.55 -22.74 -11.95
CA GLN A 146 2.78 -24.03 -12.63
C GLN A 146 2.01 -25.21 -12.02
N ARG A 147 1.47 -25.06 -10.80
CA ARG A 147 0.64 -26.07 -10.13
C ARG A 147 -0.86 -25.74 -10.20
N PHE A 148 -1.25 -24.76 -11.00
CA PHE A 148 -2.66 -24.44 -11.21
C PHE A 148 -3.38 -25.64 -11.85
N GLN A 149 -4.57 -25.96 -11.33
CA GLN A 149 -5.41 -27.02 -11.87
C GLN A 149 -6.32 -26.43 -12.95
N GLY A 150 -5.96 -26.62 -14.22
CA GLY A 150 -6.72 -26.13 -15.36
C GLY A 150 -5.82 -25.75 -16.53
N SER A 151 -6.42 -25.23 -17.60
CA SER A 151 -5.68 -24.71 -18.74
C SER A 151 -5.06 -23.35 -18.42
N MET A 152 -4.08 -22.93 -19.23
CA MET A 152 -3.52 -21.57 -19.18
C MET A 152 -4.60 -20.49 -19.33
N ARG A 153 -5.63 -20.77 -20.13
CA ARG A 153 -6.78 -19.88 -20.34
C ARG A 153 -7.62 -19.78 -19.07
N ASP A 154 -7.87 -20.89 -18.38
CA ASP A 154 -8.62 -20.89 -17.12
C ASP A 154 -7.87 -20.10 -16.05
N GLN A 155 -6.55 -20.24 -16.00
CA GLN A 155 -5.70 -19.46 -15.10
C GLN A 155 -5.77 -17.96 -15.41
N GLU A 156 -5.72 -17.58 -16.69
CA GLU A 156 -5.82 -16.18 -17.09
C GLU A 156 -7.18 -15.58 -16.71
N VAL A 157 -8.27 -16.31 -16.96
CA VAL A 157 -9.62 -15.90 -16.55
C VAL A 157 -9.66 -15.73 -15.04
N ALA A 158 -9.15 -16.70 -14.27
CA ALA A 158 -9.11 -16.62 -12.82
C ALA A 158 -8.31 -15.40 -12.34
N LEU A 159 -7.14 -15.11 -12.92
CA LEU A 159 -6.35 -13.92 -12.58
C LEU A 159 -7.11 -12.60 -12.86
N ARG A 160 -7.91 -12.56 -13.93
CA ARG A 160 -8.70 -11.37 -14.32
C ARG A 160 -9.91 -11.14 -13.41
N THR A 161 -10.47 -12.19 -12.81
CA THR A 161 -11.66 -12.08 -11.96
C THR A 161 -11.39 -12.27 -10.47
N SER A 162 -10.14 -12.56 -10.08
CA SER A 162 -9.77 -12.89 -8.69
C SER A 162 -9.85 -11.70 -7.74
N THR A 163 -10.23 -11.93 -6.48
CA THR A 163 -10.12 -10.95 -5.39
C THR A 163 -8.89 -11.19 -4.51
N THR A 164 -7.99 -12.09 -4.93
CA THR A 164 -6.82 -12.53 -4.17
C THR A 164 -5.53 -11.95 -4.74
N LEU A 165 -4.70 -11.40 -3.86
CA LEU A 165 -3.36 -10.94 -4.16
C LEU A 165 -2.30 -11.81 -3.48
N TYR A 166 -1.23 -12.09 -4.19
CA TYR A 166 0.02 -12.59 -3.62
C TYR A 166 0.88 -11.43 -3.16
N ILE A 167 1.35 -11.47 -1.91
CA ILE A 167 2.23 -10.45 -1.33
C ILE A 167 3.60 -11.05 -1.06
N GLY A 168 4.60 -10.59 -1.80
CA GLY A 168 5.99 -11.03 -1.71
C GLY A 168 6.91 -10.02 -1.03
N ASN A 169 8.13 -10.47 -0.75
CA ASN A 169 9.20 -9.69 -0.12
C ASN A 169 8.94 -9.22 1.33
N LEU A 170 8.05 -9.88 2.06
CA LEU A 170 7.83 -9.63 3.50
C LEU A 170 9.03 -10.03 4.38
N SER A 171 9.14 -9.52 5.60
CA SER A 171 10.10 -10.04 6.58
C SER A 171 9.60 -11.41 7.08
N TYR A 172 10.51 -12.28 7.54
CA TYR A 172 10.10 -13.48 8.29
C TYR A 172 9.45 -13.15 9.62
N TYR A 173 9.67 -11.94 10.12
CA TYR A 173 9.10 -11.45 11.38
C TYR A 173 7.79 -10.68 11.19
N THR A 174 7.40 -10.37 9.95
CA THR A 174 6.13 -9.70 9.64
C THR A 174 4.96 -10.58 10.08
N LYS A 175 4.08 -10.02 10.92
CA LYS A 175 2.91 -10.70 11.47
C LYS A 175 1.65 -10.43 10.63
N GLU A 176 0.66 -11.31 10.80
CA GLU A 176 -0.61 -11.24 10.08
C GLU A 176 -1.40 -9.95 10.35
N ASP A 177 -1.40 -9.48 11.60
CA ASP A 177 -2.05 -8.23 12.02
C ASP A 177 -1.47 -7.00 11.32
N GLN A 178 -0.15 -6.94 11.13
CA GLN A 178 0.51 -5.86 10.39
C GLN A 178 0.11 -5.86 8.91
N VAL A 179 0.00 -7.05 8.30
CA VAL A 179 -0.51 -7.19 6.93
C VAL A 179 -1.96 -6.75 6.86
N TYR A 180 -2.80 -7.22 7.79
CA TYR A 180 -4.21 -6.86 7.85
C TYR A 180 -4.39 -5.34 7.99
N GLU A 181 -3.61 -4.68 8.85
CA GLU A 181 -3.65 -3.24 9.05
C GLU A 181 -3.28 -2.47 7.77
N LEU A 182 -2.21 -2.87 7.08
CA LEU A 182 -1.78 -2.19 5.85
C LEU A 182 -2.78 -2.41 4.71
N PHE A 183 -3.22 -3.64 4.50
CA PHE A 183 -4.10 -4.00 3.39
C PHE A 183 -5.56 -3.58 3.62
N GLY A 184 -5.98 -3.43 4.88
CA GLY A 184 -7.27 -2.82 5.24
C GLY A 184 -7.40 -1.35 4.81
N ARG A 185 -6.30 -0.67 4.44
CA ARG A 185 -6.34 0.70 3.91
C ARG A 185 -6.84 0.79 2.48
N ALA A 186 -6.79 -0.31 1.72
CA ALA A 186 -7.27 -0.37 0.34
C ALA A 186 -8.73 -0.80 0.24
N GLY A 187 -9.25 -1.52 1.25
CA GLY A 187 -10.63 -1.99 1.29
C GLY A 187 -10.83 -3.11 2.30
N ASP A 188 -12.01 -3.75 2.25
CA ASP A 188 -12.39 -4.75 3.24
C ASP A 188 -11.72 -6.10 2.97
N VAL A 189 -10.76 -6.44 3.83
CA VAL A 189 -10.05 -7.71 3.77
C VAL A 189 -10.95 -8.84 4.27
N ARG A 190 -11.18 -9.84 3.43
CA ARG A 190 -11.91 -11.06 3.78
C ARG A 190 -11.08 -11.95 4.69
N ARG A 191 -9.81 -12.16 4.33
CA ARG A 191 -8.83 -12.90 5.17
C ARG A 191 -7.40 -12.67 4.68
N VAL A 192 -6.45 -12.89 5.59
CA VAL A 192 -5.02 -12.98 5.29
C VAL A 192 -4.57 -14.43 5.51
N ILE A 193 -3.74 -14.94 4.61
CA ILE A 193 -3.20 -16.30 4.71
C ILE A 193 -1.68 -16.22 4.66
N MET A 194 -1.04 -16.42 5.81
CA MET A 194 0.42 -16.35 5.93
C MET A 194 1.10 -17.50 5.18
N GLY A 195 2.14 -17.16 4.41
CA GLY A 195 2.98 -18.12 3.73
C GLY A 195 3.99 -18.74 4.68
N LEU A 196 3.96 -20.07 4.80
CA LEU A 196 4.72 -20.85 5.76
C LEU A 196 5.76 -21.74 5.09
N ASP A 197 6.86 -21.99 5.77
CA ASP A 197 7.77 -23.07 5.43
C ASP A 197 7.02 -24.41 5.50
N ARG A 198 7.13 -25.23 4.46
CA ARG A 198 6.41 -26.50 4.35
C ARG A 198 6.71 -27.47 5.49
N PHE A 199 7.92 -27.44 6.05
CA PHE A 199 8.39 -28.35 7.08
C PHE A 199 8.33 -27.72 8.47
N LYS A 200 8.92 -26.52 8.64
CA LYS A 200 9.01 -25.84 9.93
C LYS A 200 7.70 -25.18 10.36
N LYS A 201 6.79 -24.94 9.42
CA LYS A 201 5.52 -24.22 9.64
C LYS A 201 5.70 -22.81 10.19
N THR A 202 6.85 -22.19 9.96
CA THR A 202 7.16 -20.80 10.31
C THR A 202 6.95 -19.88 9.11
N PRO A 203 6.66 -18.57 9.29
CA PRO A 203 6.57 -17.63 8.19
C PRO A 203 7.81 -17.69 7.28
N CYS A 204 7.58 -17.65 5.97
CA CYS A 204 8.66 -17.67 4.97
C CYS A 204 8.58 -16.47 4.01
N GLY A 205 8.04 -15.35 4.49
CA GLY A 205 8.15 -14.04 3.82
C GLY A 205 7.26 -13.85 2.59
N PHE A 206 6.10 -14.50 2.56
CA PHE A 206 5.00 -14.13 1.67
C PHE A 206 3.66 -14.35 2.38
N CYS A 207 2.59 -13.82 1.82
CA CYS A 207 1.23 -14.17 2.22
C CYS A 207 0.27 -13.99 1.03
N PHE A 208 -0.98 -14.39 1.24
CA PHE A 208 -2.09 -14.03 0.38
C PHE A 208 -3.05 -13.11 1.13
N VAL A 209 -3.58 -12.12 0.43
CA VAL A 209 -4.65 -11.25 0.92
C VAL A 209 -5.85 -11.44 0.01
N GLU A 210 -6.97 -11.85 0.58
CA GLU A 210 -8.24 -11.99 -0.13
C GLU A 210 -9.17 -10.86 0.29
N TYR A 211 -9.66 -10.10 -0.69
CA TYR A 211 -10.66 -9.05 -0.49
C TYR A 211 -12.07 -9.60 -0.74
N TYR A 212 -13.08 -8.90 -0.22
CA TYR A 212 -14.48 -9.19 -0.57
C TYR A 212 -14.82 -8.80 -2.01
N THR A 213 -14.19 -7.74 -2.53
CA THR A 213 -14.45 -7.19 -3.86
C THR A 213 -13.17 -7.17 -4.70
N ARG A 214 -13.32 -7.13 -6.02
CA ARG A 214 -12.18 -7.04 -6.96
C ARG A 214 -11.59 -5.64 -6.94
N GLU A 215 -12.46 -4.66 -6.80
CA GLU A 215 -12.15 -3.23 -6.81
C GLU A 215 -11.18 -2.88 -5.67
N ASP A 216 -11.40 -3.43 -4.47
CA ASP A 216 -10.52 -3.22 -3.31
C ASP A 216 -9.13 -3.84 -3.55
N ALA A 217 -9.08 -5.03 -4.17
CA ALA A 217 -7.82 -5.66 -4.54
C ALA A 217 -7.08 -4.87 -5.64
N GLU A 218 -7.80 -4.25 -6.58
CA GLU A 218 -7.22 -3.37 -7.59
C GLU A 218 -6.60 -2.11 -6.97
N VAL A 219 -7.27 -1.51 -5.98
CA VAL A 219 -6.73 -0.39 -5.20
C VAL A 219 -5.45 -0.81 -4.47
N ALA A 220 -5.46 -1.98 -3.82
CA ALA A 220 -4.27 -2.51 -3.14
C ALA A 220 -3.09 -2.71 -4.10
N LEU A 221 -3.35 -3.30 -5.27
CA LEU A 221 -2.31 -3.51 -6.28
C LEU A 221 -1.75 -2.19 -6.83
N GLN A 222 -2.57 -1.15 -6.97
CA GLN A 222 -2.14 0.16 -7.45
C GLN A 222 -1.37 0.96 -6.39
N CYS A 223 -1.78 0.87 -5.13
CA CYS A 223 -1.38 1.83 -4.11
C CYS A 223 -0.49 1.25 -3.00
N ILE A 224 -0.56 -0.06 -2.74
CA ILE A 224 0.21 -0.73 -1.68
C ILE A 224 1.44 -1.43 -2.24
N THR A 225 1.42 -1.88 -3.50
CA THR A 225 2.61 -2.45 -4.14
C THR A 225 3.75 -1.42 -4.14
N ASN A 226 4.99 -1.89 -3.93
CA ASN A 226 6.20 -1.08 -3.82
C ASN A 226 6.23 -0.08 -2.63
N THR A 227 5.31 -0.20 -1.67
CA THR A 227 5.39 0.51 -0.39
C THR A 227 6.19 -0.29 0.64
N ARG A 228 6.39 0.28 1.84
CA ARG A 228 7.16 -0.34 2.92
C ARG A 228 6.28 -1.06 3.93
N LEU A 229 6.70 -2.25 4.32
CA LEU A 229 6.24 -2.98 5.51
C LEU A 229 7.47 -3.58 6.21
N ASP A 230 7.65 -3.29 7.50
CA ASP A 230 8.87 -3.62 8.26
C ASP A 230 10.15 -3.22 7.52
N ASP A 231 10.20 -1.99 7.01
CA ASP A 231 11.30 -1.43 6.19
C ASP A 231 11.63 -2.14 4.87
N ARG A 232 10.81 -3.11 4.45
CA ARG A 232 10.96 -3.81 3.19
C ARG A 232 9.98 -3.32 2.15
N ILE A 233 10.46 -3.15 0.91
CA ILE A 233 9.60 -2.85 -0.23
C ILE A 233 8.82 -4.10 -0.63
N ILE A 234 7.53 -4.12 -0.38
CA ILE A 234 6.67 -5.27 -0.66
C ILE A 234 6.21 -5.26 -2.13
N ARG A 235 6.00 -6.45 -2.70
CA ARG A 235 5.47 -6.60 -4.06
C ARG A 235 4.15 -7.33 -4.02
N CYS A 236 3.11 -6.71 -4.57
CA CYS A 236 1.81 -7.35 -4.79
C CYS A 236 1.71 -7.88 -6.22
N ASP A 237 1.00 -8.98 -6.43
CA ASP A 237 0.70 -9.57 -7.73
C ASP A 237 -0.66 -10.23 -7.72
N TRP A 238 -1.32 -10.34 -8.88
CA TRP A 238 -2.57 -11.08 -8.98
C TRP A 238 -2.33 -12.56 -8.72
N ASP A 239 -3.25 -13.16 -7.98
CA ASP A 239 -3.25 -14.59 -7.73
C ASP A 239 -4.56 -15.22 -8.21
N ALA A 240 -4.50 -16.42 -8.78
CA ALA A 240 -5.66 -17.07 -9.38
C ALA A 240 -6.72 -17.53 -8.35
N GLY A 241 -6.43 -17.38 -7.05
CA GLY A 241 -7.30 -17.78 -5.96
C GLY A 241 -6.57 -18.71 -5.00
N PHE A 242 -6.86 -18.55 -3.70
CA PHE A 242 -6.27 -19.40 -2.69
C PHE A 242 -6.86 -20.82 -2.74
N LEU A 243 -5.98 -21.82 -2.70
CA LEU A 243 -6.30 -23.21 -2.50
C LEU A 243 -5.44 -23.76 -1.36
N GLU A 244 -6.00 -24.69 -0.59
CA GLU A 244 -5.30 -25.33 0.50
C GLU A 244 -3.99 -25.98 0.00
N GLY A 245 -2.91 -25.80 0.76
CA GLY A 245 -1.56 -26.20 0.40
C GLY A 245 -0.74 -25.11 -0.31
N ARG A 246 -1.36 -24.07 -0.87
CA ARG A 246 -0.62 -22.94 -1.49
C ARG A 246 0.05 -22.03 -0.48
N GLN A 247 -0.34 -22.09 0.79
CA GLN A 247 0.34 -21.38 1.88
C GLN A 247 1.76 -21.92 2.12
N TYR A 248 2.12 -23.11 1.62
CA TYR A 248 3.44 -23.66 1.85
C TYR A 248 4.45 -23.25 0.76
N GLY A 249 5.63 -22.82 1.21
CA GLY A 249 6.79 -22.59 0.35
C GLY A 249 7.10 -23.81 -0.53
N ARG A 250 7.50 -23.53 -1.78
CA ARG A 250 7.73 -24.55 -2.82
C ARG A 250 9.20 -24.89 -3.04
N GLY A 251 10.11 -24.22 -2.34
CA GLY A 251 11.54 -24.54 -2.35
C GLY A 251 11.78 -25.99 -1.90
N LYS A 252 12.89 -26.57 -2.35
CA LYS A 252 13.31 -27.93 -1.96
C LYS A 252 13.39 -28.08 -0.44
N HIS A 253 13.84 -27.03 0.25
CA HIS A 253 14.08 -27.01 1.69
C HIS A 253 12.92 -26.50 2.53
N GLY A 254 11.75 -26.27 1.94
CA GLY A 254 10.51 -25.90 2.63
C GLY A 254 10.10 -24.45 2.45
N GLY A 255 11.06 -23.52 2.39
CA GLY A 255 10.84 -22.09 2.18
C GLY A 255 10.47 -21.72 0.73
N GLN A 256 10.61 -20.44 0.37
CA GLN A 256 10.37 -20.01 -1.01
C GLN A 256 11.48 -20.47 -1.95
N VAL A 257 11.14 -20.78 -3.19
CA VAL A 257 12.12 -21.12 -4.26
C VAL A 257 13.12 -19.98 -4.44
N ARG A 258 12.66 -18.72 -4.38
CA ARG A 258 13.51 -17.52 -4.50
C ARG A 258 14.63 -17.48 -3.45
N ASP A 259 14.34 -17.88 -2.22
CA ASP A 259 15.32 -17.82 -1.12
C ASP A 259 16.44 -18.87 -1.29
N GLU A 260 16.24 -19.91 -2.10
CA GLU A 260 17.26 -20.92 -2.38
C GLU A 260 18.34 -20.43 -3.36
N TYR A 261 18.00 -19.48 -4.23
CA TYR A 261 18.90 -18.94 -5.26
C TYR A 261 19.47 -17.55 -4.91
N ARG A 262 18.99 -16.95 -3.82
CA ARG A 262 19.43 -15.61 -3.34
C ARG A 262 20.91 -15.64 -2.96
N LYS A 263 21.71 -14.69 -3.43
CA LYS A 263 23.18 -14.68 -3.20
C LYS A 263 23.60 -13.74 -2.08
N ASP A 264 22.81 -12.74 -1.78
CA ASP A 264 23.02 -11.75 -0.73
C ASP A 264 22.74 -12.33 0.67
N PHE A 265 23.22 -11.65 1.70
CA PHE A 265 22.84 -11.89 3.09
C PHE A 265 21.64 -11.01 3.44
N ASP A 266 20.58 -11.60 3.99
CA ASP A 266 19.39 -10.85 4.41
C ASP A 266 18.93 -11.41 5.78
N PRO A 267 19.19 -10.67 6.88
CA PRO A 267 18.89 -11.15 8.23
C PRO A 267 17.38 -11.34 8.47
N GLU A 268 16.54 -10.61 7.75
CA GLU A 268 15.08 -10.71 7.82
C GLU A 268 14.54 -11.89 6.99
N ARG A 269 15.43 -12.58 6.27
CA ARG A 269 15.16 -13.79 5.48
C ARG A 269 15.98 -14.99 5.95
N GLY A 270 16.42 -14.98 7.20
CA GLY A 270 17.19 -16.08 7.80
C GLY A 270 18.69 -16.08 7.45
N GLY A 271 19.21 -14.98 6.91
CA GLY A 271 20.63 -14.78 6.64
C GLY A 271 21.05 -15.18 5.23
N TRP A 272 22.08 -16.03 5.11
CA TRP A 272 22.54 -16.58 3.83
C TRP A 272 21.58 -17.66 3.32
N ASN A 273 21.57 -17.89 2.01
CA ASN A 273 20.92 -19.08 1.49
C ASN A 273 21.57 -20.36 2.07
N ARG A 274 20.82 -21.46 2.10
CA ARG A 274 21.25 -22.71 2.75
C ARG A 274 22.51 -23.33 2.12
N MET A 275 22.70 -23.16 0.80
CA MET A 275 23.88 -23.69 0.10
C MET A 275 25.15 -22.92 0.46
N ILE A 276 25.06 -21.60 0.62
CA ILE A 276 26.17 -20.73 1.04
C ILE A 276 26.44 -20.92 2.53
N ALA A 277 25.40 -20.95 3.36
CA ALA A 277 25.54 -21.22 4.79
C ALA A 277 26.25 -22.54 5.06
N GLY A 278 25.84 -23.63 4.38
CA GLY A 278 26.49 -24.93 4.52
C GLY A 278 27.95 -24.95 4.04
N ARG A 279 28.32 -24.11 3.06
CA ARG A 279 29.73 -23.96 2.63
C ARG A 279 30.57 -23.19 3.64
N ALA A 280 30.01 -22.16 4.26
CA ALA A 280 30.67 -21.37 5.30
C ALA A 280 30.89 -22.21 6.57
N GLU A 281 29.91 -23.03 6.95
CA GLU A 281 30.02 -23.97 8.07
C GLU A 281 31.02 -25.11 7.79
N ALA A 282 31.13 -25.56 6.54
CA ALA A 282 32.05 -26.62 6.14
C ALA A 282 33.52 -26.15 5.98
N ASN A 283 33.80 -24.84 5.96
CA ASN A 283 35.17 -24.34 5.84
C ASN A 283 35.45 -23.13 6.77
N PRO A 284 35.50 -23.33 8.10
CA PRO A 284 35.73 -22.26 9.07
C PRO A 284 37.17 -21.71 9.08
N MET A 285 38.12 -22.28 8.33
CA MET A 285 39.56 -21.98 8.43
C MET A 285 40.15 -21.15 7.26
N GLY A 286 39.32 -20.50 6.44
CA GLY A 286 39.79 -19.69 5.30
C GLY A 286 40.03 -18.19 5.57
N ALA A 287 39.84 -17.72 6.80
CA ALA A 287 40.06 -16.32 7.17
C ALA A 287 41.33 -16.19 8.02
N GLN A 288 42.47 -16.07 7.33
CA GLN A 288 43.69 -15.44 7.85
C GLN A 288 44.08 -14.30 6.90
#